data_AF-A0A3N1QHD5-F1
#
_entry.id   AF-A0A3N1QHD5-F1
#
_cell.length_a   1.000
_cell.length_b   1.000
_cell.length_c   1.000
_cell.angle_alpha   90.00
_cell.angle_beta   90.00
_cell.angle_gamma   90.00
#
_symmetry.space_group_name_H-M   'P 1'
#
loop_
_entity.id
_entity.type
_entity.pdbx_description
1 polymer ?
#
loop_
_entity_poly.entity_id
_entity_poly.type
_entity_poly.pdbx_seq_one_letter_code
_entity_poly.pdbx_strand_id
1 'polypeptide(L)'
;MGNGKTFGAANLAAFHEWSQSRTEKGDWDKFIRRGILNRTKIANDCNFGKAVFGQNPSVSRALEALETQLRKERVLPPLTQNPSKSERAFSSIAARSTESASHLERRVKTLEERCAAQQAEILKLHQKLRRYQHLDDHLGETGRLLPS
;
A
#
# COMPACT_ATOMS: atom_id res chain seq x y z
N MET A 1 -27.34 -5.36 37.89
CA MET A 1 -25.99 -4.76 37.73
C MET A 1 -25.16 -5.71 36.87
N GLY A 2 -25.03 -5.49 35.56
CA GLY A 2 -24.29 -6.44 34.71
C GLY A 2 -24.35 -6.22 33.21
N ASN A 3 -24.47 -4.99 32.71
CA ASN A 3 -24.67 -4.77 31.27
C ASN A 3 -23.56 -3.95 30.60
N GLY A 4 -22.76 -3.16 31.33
CA GLY A 4 -21.77 -2.26 30.72
C GLY A 4 -20.59 -2.96 30.04
N LYS A 5 -20.11 -4.09 30.58
CA LYS A 5 -18.91 -4.79 30.07
C LYS A 5 -19.17 -5.59 28.79
N THR A 6 -20.35 -6.19 28.64
CA THR A 6 -20.72 -7.00 27.47
C THR A 6 -20.93 -6.12 26.23
N PHE A 7 -21.62 -4.99 26.39
CA PHE A 7 -21.76 -4.00 25.31
C PHE A 7 -20.42 -3.38 24.92
N GLY A 8 -19.49 -3.21 25.87
CA GLY A 8 -18.14 -2.73 25.59
C GLY A 8 -17.34 -3.67 24.68
N ALA A 9 -17.40 -4.99 24.92
CA ALA A 9 -16.72 -5.98 24.08
C ALA A 9 -17.37 -6.10 22.68
N ALA A 10 -18.70 -6.07 22.61
CA ALA A 10 -19.43 -6.13 21.34
C ALA A 10 -19.09 -4.95 20.41
N ASN A 11 -19.04 -3.72 20.96
CA ASN A 11 -18.67 -2.53 20.17
C ASN A 11 -17.23 -2.58 19.65
N LEU A 12 -16.31 -3.18 20.42
CA LEU A 12 -14.93 -3.37 20.03
C LEU A 12 -14.83 -4.36 18.86
N ALA A 13 -15.52 -5.50 18.96
CA ALA A 13 -15.58 -6.48 17.87
C ALA A 13 -16.15 -5.86 16.59
N ALA A 14 -17.27 -5.13 16.67
CA ALA A 14 -17.87 -4.44 15.54
C ALA A 14 -16.89 -3.43 14.90
N PHE A 15 -16.13 -2.68 15.70
CA PHE A 15 -15.13 -1.75 15.19
C PHE A 15 -13.98 -2.48 14.46
N HIS A 16 -13.52 -3.62 14.97
CA HIS A 16 -12.47 -4.40 14.31
C HIS A 16 -12.94 -4.98 12.99
N GLU A 17 -14.12 -5.59 12.95
CA GLU A 17 -14.70 -6.14 11.73
C GLU A 17 -14.89 -5.05 10.67
N TRP A 18 -15.43 -3.90 11.08
CA TRP A 18 -15.53 -2.73 10.21
C TRP A 18 -14.16 -2.30 9.69
N SER A 19 -13.16 -2.17 10.57
CA SER A 19 -11.81 -1.73 10.18
C SER A 19 -11.17 -2.67 9.16
N GLN A 20 -11.31 -3.98 9.33
CA GLN A 20 -10.78 -4.99 8.41
C GLN A 20 -11.48 -4.91 7.05
N SER A 21 -12.82 -4.86 7.03
CA SER A 21 -13.58 -4.72 5.79
C SER A 21 -13.22 -3.45 5.01
N ARG A 22 -12.85 -2.37 5.70
CA ARG A 22 -12.41 -1.12 5.07
C ARG A 22 -10.97 -1.19 4.56
N THR A 23 -10.06 -1.86 5.27
CA THR A 23 -8.71 -2.11 4.78
C THR A 23 -8.74 -2.89 3.46
N GLU A 24 -9.59 -3.91 3.36
CA GLU A 24 -9.75 -4.70 2.13
C GLU A 24 -10.30 -3.88 0.96
N LYS A 25 -11.25 -2.98 1.23
CA LYS A 25 -11.86 -2.11 0.21
C LYS A 25 -10.99 -0.91 -0.19
N GLY A 26 -10.09 -0.48 0.70
CA GLY A 26 -9.22 0.68 0.49
C GLY A 26 -9.97 2.03 0.41
N ASP A 27 -11.22 2.13 0.86
CA ASP A 27 -12.08 3.31 0.67
C ASP A 27 -11.96 4.38 1.78
N TRP A 28 -10.76 4.53 2.34
CA TRP A 28 -10.47 5.39 3.49
C TRP A 28 -10.79 6.88 3.27
N ASP A 29 -10.66 7.40 2.05
CA ASP A 29 -10.93 8.81 1.72
C ASP A 29 -12.34 9.25 2.11
N LYS A 30 -13.31 8.33 2.05
CA LYS A 30 -14.71 8.59 2.44
C LYS A 30 -14.88 8.82 3.93
N PHE A 31 -13.93 8.38 4.74
CA PHE A 31 -13.96 8.44 6.20
C PHE A 31 -12.99 9.47 6.77
N ILE A 32 -12.20 10.14 5.94
CA ILE A 32 -11.26 11.18 6.38
C ILE A 32 -11.93 12.55 6.31
N ARG A 33 -11.87 13.30 7.39
CA ARG A 33 -12.33 14.70 7.46
C ARG A 33 -11.33 15.51 8.26
N ARG A 34 -10.81 16.59 7.67
CA ARG A 34 -9.78 17.46 8.29
C ARG A 34 -8.52 16.70 8.72
N GLY A 35 -8.12 15.70 7.92
CA GLY A 35 -6.94 14.86 8.17
C GLY A 35 -7.03 13.95 9.40
N ILE A 36 -8.24 13.69 9.89
CA ILE A 36 -8.54 12.77 10.98
C ILE A 36 -9.72 11.88 10.54
N LEU A 37 -9.85 10.70 11.14
CA LEU A 37 -11.01 9.85 10.90
C LEU A 37 -12.30 10.47 11.44
N ASN A 38 -13.35 10.45 10.61
CA ASN A 38 -14.66 10.99 10.93
C ASN A 38 -15.41 10.04 11.87
N ARG A 39 -15.22 10.25 13.18
CA ARG A 39 -15.84 9.46 14.26
C ARG A 39 -17.35 9.30 14.14
N THR A 40 -18.08 10.32 13.65
CA THR A 40 -19.53 10.22 13.48
C THR A 40 -19.90 9.23 12.38
N LYS A 41 -19.16 9.25 11.26
CA LYS A 41 -19.42 8.34 10.15
C LYS A 41 -19.06 6.90 10.52
N ILE A 42 -17.94 6.72 11.22
CA ILE A 42 -17.50 5.41 11.72
C ILE A 42 -18.51 4.83 12.71
N ALA A 43 -19.00 5.65 13.66
CA ALA A 43 -20.04 5.25 14.60
C ALA A 43 -21.30 4.72 13.89
N ASN A 44 -21.77 5.43 12.88
CA ASN A 44 -22.93 5.01 12.08
C ASN A 44 -22.67 3.68 11.35
N ASP A 45 -21.51 3.54 10.71
CA ASP A 45 -21.14 2.30 10.01
C ASP A 45 -20.97 1.09 10.96
N CYS A 46 -20.43 1.32 12.15
CA CYS A 46 -20.28 0.29 13.18
C CYS A 46 -21.56 0.08 14.01
N ASN A 47 -22.65 0.78 13.66
CA ASN A 47 -23.96 0.69 14.27
C ASN A 47 -23.98 1.00 15.79
N PHE A 48 -23.09 1.89 16.26
CA PHE A 48 -23.04 2.32 17.65
C PHE A 48 -22.98 3.85 17.81
N GLY A 49 -23.34 4.38 18.98
CA GLY A 49 -23.33 5.83 19.22
C GLY A 49 -21.92 6.41 19.33
N LYS A 50 -21.70 7.64 18.83
CA LYS A 50 -20.41 8.36 18.93
C LYS A 50 -19.85 8.41 20.36
N ALA A 51 -20.71 8.41 21.38
CA ALA A 51 -20.32 8.39 22.79
C ALA A 51 -19.45 7.18 23.17
N VAL A 52 -19.54 6.06 22.44
CA VAL A 52 -18.74 4.85 22.67
C VAL A 52 -17.24 5.14 22.58
N PHE A 53 -16.80 6.04 21.69
CA PHE A 53 -15.38 6.43 21.62
C PHE A 53 -14.87 7.11 22.89
N GLY A 54 -15.74 7.78 23.66
CA GLY A 54 -15.38 8.41 24.92
C GLY A 54 -15.61 7.53 26.15
N GLN A 55 -16.62 6.66 26.10
CA GLN A 55 -17.01 5.80 27.22
C GLN A 55 -16.24 4.47 27.27
N ASN A 56 -15.84 3.94 26.11
CA ASN A 56 -15.15 2.67 26.01
C ASN A 56 -13.66 2.91 25.66
N PRO A 57 -12.74 2.83 26.64
CA PRO A 57 -11.32 3.09 26.40
C PRO A 57 -10.70 2.10 25.41
N SER A 58 -11.25 0.88 25.30
CA SER A 58 -10.75 -0.13 24.37
C SER A 58 -11.00 0.26 22.92
N VAL A 59 -12.18 0.80 22.61
CA VAL A 59 -12.51 1.31 21.26
C VAL A 59 -11.69 2.57 20.95
N SER A 60 -11.47 3.45 21.94
CA SER A 60 -10.58 4.61 21.76
C SER A 60 -9.16 4.19 21.37
N ARG A 61 -8.58 3.24 22.10
CA ARG A 61 -7.24 2.70 21.80
C ARG A 61 -7.19 2.03 20.42
N ALA A 62 -8.21 1.26 20.06
CA ALA A 62 -8.30 0.65 18.74
C ALA A 62 -8.35 1.71 17.62
N LEU A 63 -9.09 2.81 17.82
CA LEU A 63 -9.13 3.92 16.87
C LEU A 63 -7.78 4.63 16.75
N GLU A 64 -7.10 4.90 17.87
CA GLU A 64 -5.76 5.52 17.87
C GLU A 64 -4.72 4.64 17.17
N ALA A 65 -4.77 3.32 17.41
CA ALA A 65 -3.91 2.35 16.72
C ALA A 65 -4.17 2.36 15.21
N LEU A 66 -5.45 2.34 14.80
CA LEU A 66 -5.84 2.41 13.39
C LEU A 66 -5.34 3.70 12.74
N GLU A 67 -5.54 4.86 13.37
CA GLU A 67 -5.04 6.12 12.83
C GLU A 67 -3.52 6.15 12.71
N THR A 68 -2.81 5.55 13.67
CA THR A 68 -1.34 5.45 13.63
C THR A 68 -0.87 4.57 12.47
N GLN A 69 -1.56 3.45 12.23
CA GLN A 69 -1.29 2.58 11.08
C GLN A 69 -1.53 3.31 9.76
N LEU A 70 -2.68 3.98 9.60
CA LEU A 70 -3.01 4.74 8.40
C LEU A 70 -2.02 5.89 8.13
N ARG A 71 -1.44 6.48 9.18
CA ARG A 71 -0.35 7.48 9.03
C ARG A 71 0.96 6.84 8.56
N LYS A 72 1.30 5.65 9.05
CA LYS A 72 2.48 4.89 8.57
C LYS A 72 2.33 4.52 7.09
N GLU A 73 1.12 4.13 6.69
CA GLU A 73 0.76 3.81 5.31
C GLU A 73 0.58 5.07 4.43
N ARG A 74 0.79 6.27 5.00
CA ARG A 74 0.63 7.59 4.33
C ARG A 74 -0.77 7.88 3.78
N VAL A 75 -1.79 7.16 4.25
CA VAL A 75 -3.21 7.42 3.96
C VAL A 75 -3.70 8.65 4.72
N LEU A 76 -3.28 8.78 5.99
CA LEU A 76 -3.55 9.97 6.81
C LEU A 76 -2.34 10.91 6.85
N PRO A 77 -2.55 12.24 6.81
CA PRO A 77 -1.48 13.21 6.98
C PRO A 77 -0.94 13.15 8.42
N PRO A 78 0.33 13.57 8.65
CA PRO A 78 0.87 13.71 10.00
C PRO A 78 0.03 14.70 10.81
N LEU A 79 -0.07 14.46 12.12
CA LEU A 79 -0.82 15.31 13.06
C LEU A 79 -0.20 16.71 13.12
N THR A 80 -0.63 17.61 12.24
CA THR A 80 -0.31 19.03 12.35
C THR A 80 -1.29 19.69 13.31
N GLN A 81 -0.80 20.43 14.30
CA GLN A 81 -1.62 21.14 15.30
C GLN A 81 -2.59 22.20 14.71
N ASN A 82 -2.57 22.41 13.40
CA ASN A 82 -3.36 23.43 12.73
C ASN A 82 -4.33 22.79 11.71
N PRO A 83 -5.65 22.79 11.95
CA PRO A 83 -6.63 22.08 11.11
C PRO A 83 -6.68 22.63 9.68
N SER A 84 -6.37 23.91 9.47
CA SER A 84 -6.31 24.53 8.13
C SER A 84 -5.08 24.10 7.32
N LYS A 85 -3.98 23.72 7.98
CA LYS A 85 -2.82 23.11 7.32
C LYS A 85 -3.10 21.65 6.98
N SER A 86 -3.89 20.96 7.79
CA SER A 86 -4.27 19.56 7.56
C SER A 86 -5.15 19.39 6.30
N GLU A 87 -6.10 20.29 6.04
CA GLU A 87 -6.91 20.25 4.79
C GLU A 87 -6.05 20.48 3.54
N ARG A 88 -5.11 21.44 3.58
CA ARG A 88 -4.13 21.64 2.49
C ARG A 88 -3.19 20.46 2.33
N ALA A 89 -2.73 19.86 3.43
CA ALA A 89 -1.90 18.66 3.40
C ALA A 89 -2.66 17.46 2.80
N PHE A 90 -3.92 17.25 3.18
CA PHE A 90 -4.73 16.16 2.64
C PHE A 90 -5.09 16.38 1.18
N SER A 91 -5.52 17.58 0.78
CA SER A 91 -5.79 17.91 -0.62
C SER A 91 -4.53 17.78 -1.48
N SER A 92 -3.38 18.21 -0.99
CA SER A 92 -2.11 18.02 -1.70
C SER A 92 -1.63 16.57 -1.71
N ILE A 93 -1.92 15.76 -0.69
CA ILE A 93 -1.65 14.32 -0.70
C ILE A 93 -2.59 13.62 -1.68
N ALA A 94 -3.89 13.91 -1.70
CA ALA A 94 -4.84 13.31 -2.63
C ALA A 94 -4.52 13.67 -4.09
N ALA A 95 -4.21 14.94 -4.37
CA ALA A 95 -3.76 15.38 -5.70
C ALA A 95 -2.41 14.76 -6.08
N ARG A 96 -1.46 14.68 -5.13
CA ARG A 96 -0.21 13.93 -5.34
C ARG A 96 -0.46 12.44 -5.53
N SER A 97 -1.45 11.83 -4.90
CA SER A 97 -1.74 10.40 -5.06
C SER A 97 -2.22 10.09 -6.47
N THR A 98 -3.07 10.93 -7.07
CA THR A 98 -3.51 10.74 -8.47
C THR A 98 -2.40 11.05 -9.49
N GLU A 99 -1.64 12.13 -9.29
CA GLU A 99 -0.51 12.46 -10.15
C GLU A 99 0.63 11.43 -10.00
N SER A 100 0.91 10.99 -8.77
CA SER A 100 1.92 9.97 -8.49
C SER A 100 1.50 8.60 -9.00
N ALA A 101 0.21 8.24 -8.98
CA ALA A 101 -0.27 7.00 -9.60
C ALA A 101 0.05 7.00 -11.11
N SER A 102 -0.30 8.07 -11.83
CA SER A 102 0.00 8.18 -13.26
C SER A 102 1.51 8.22 -13.56
N HIS A 103 2.31 8.84 -12.69
CA HIS A 103 3.78 8.87 -12.83
C HIS A 103 4.41 7.51 -12.51
N LEU A 104 3.89 6.80 -11.52
CA LEU A 104 4.30 5.45 -11.15
C LEU A 104 3.95 4.47 -12.27
N GLU A 105 2.76 4.55 -12.85
CA GLU A 105 2.35 3.74 -14.00
C GLU A 105 3.29 3.95 -15.21
N ARG A 106 3.62 5.21 -15.53
CA ARG A 106 4.62 5.51 -16.59
C ARG A 106 5.99 4.93 -16.25
N ARG A 107 6.42 5.03 -14.99
CA ARG A 107 7.71 4.49 -14.54
C ARG A 107 7.72 2.96 -14.57
N VAL A 108 6.63 2.30 -14.19
CA VAL A 108 6.47 0.85 -14.30
C VAL A 108 6.55 0.43 -15.76
N LYS A 109 5.78 1.07 -16.64
CA LYS A 109 5.81 0.78 -18.07
C LYS A 109 7.22 0.92 -18.67
N THR A 110 7.90 2.02 -18.37
CA THR A 110 9.28 2.24 -18.87
C THR A 110 10.29 1.24 -18.30
N LEU A 111 10.10 0.76 -17.07
CA LEU A 111 10.92 -0.29 -16.48
C LEU A 111 10.62 -1.65 -17.12
N GLU A 112 9.36 -1.99 -17.35
CA GLU A 112 8.94 -3.22 -18.03
C GLU A 112 9.50 -3.29 -19.46
N GLU A 113 9.42 -2.19 -20.22
CA GLU A 113 10.02 -2.08 -21.55
C GLU A 113 11.54 -2.30 -21.52
N ARG A 114 12.23 -1.71 -20.53
CA ARG A 114 13.69 -1.91 -20.36
C ARG A 114 14.04 -3.35 -19.99
N CYS A 115 13.29 -3.97 -19.09
CA CYS A 115 13.46 -5.38 -18.72
C CYS A 115 13.29 -6.29 -19.94
N ALA A 116 12.24 -6.08 -20.74
CA ALA A 116 12.00 -6.85 -21.96
C ALA A 116 13.14 -6.68 -22.97
N ALA A 117 13.62 -5.45 -23.17
CA ALA A 117 14.75 -5.17 -24.06
C ALA A 117 16.06 -5.86 -23.59
N GLN A 118 16.36 -5.79 -22.29
CA GLN A 118 17.54 -6.44 -21.72
C GLN A 118 17.47 -7.96 -21.82
N GLN A 119 16.30 -8.55 -21.56
CA GLN A 119 16.10 -10.00 -21.72
C GLN A 119 16.33 -10.46 -23.17
N ALA A 120 15.84 -9.68 -24.14
CA ALA A 120 16.08 -9.96 -25.56
C ALA A 120 17.59 -9.90 -25.92
N GLU A 121 18.33 -8.95 -25.36
CA GLU A 121 19.77 -8.85 -25.56
C GLU A 121 20.53 -10.04 -24.95
N ILE A 122 20.17 -10.46 -23.73
CA ILE A 122 20.73 -11.65 -23.08
C ILE A 122 20.49 -12.90 -23.94
N LEU A 123 19.27 -13.08 -24.46
CA LEU A 123 18.95 -14.22 -25.34
C LEU A 123 19.80 -14.21 -26.62
N LYS A 124 19.98 -13.03 -27.23
CA LYS A 124 20.81 -12.86 -28.43
C LYS A 124 22.28 -13.17 -28.14
N LEU A 125 22.81 -12.72 -27.00
CA LEU A 125 24.19 -13.01 -26.58
C LEU A 125 24.38 -14.51 -26.30
N HIS A 126 23.43 -15.15 -25.62
CA HIS A 126 23.47 -16.60 -25.41
C HIS A 126 23.41 -17.40 -26.72
N GLN A 127 22.64 -16.94 -27.72
CA GLN A 127 22.64 -17.59 -29.03
C GLN A 127 23.97 -17.46 -29.75
N LYS A 128 24.63 -16.30 -29.66
CA LYS A 128 25.99 -16.11 -30.19
C LYS A 128 27.01 -17.00 -29.50
N LEU A 129 26.97 -17.06 -28.17
CA LEU A 129 27.86 -17.93 -27.38
C LEU A 129 27.69 -19.39 -27.77
N ARG A 130 26.44 -19.88 -27.90
CA ARG A 130 26.18 -21.24 -28.36
C ARG A 130 26.76 -21.51 -29.76
N ARG A 131 26.68 -20.54 -30.66
CA ARG A 131 27.30 -20.66 -31.99
C ARG A 131 28.82 -20.76 -31.90
N TYR A 132 29.47 -19.96 -31.06
CA TYR A 132 30.91 -20.03 -30.87
C TYR A 132 31.34 -21.35 -30.21
N GLN A 133 30.61 -21.82 -29.19
CA GLN A 133 30.83 -23.13 -28.59
C GLN A 133 30.80 -24.25 -29.63
N HIS A 134 29.80 -24.26 -30.52
CA HIS A 134 29.72 -25.27 -31.57
C HIS A 134 30.88 -25.20 -32.57
N LEU A 135 31.38 -23.99 -32.87
CA LEU A 135 32.57 -23.81 -33.71
C LEU A 135 33.83 -24.30 -33.00
N ASP A 136 33.98 -24.01 -31.72
CA ASP A 136 35.10 -24.50 -30.90
C ASP A 136 35.08 -26.04 -30.84
N ASP A 137 33.92 -26.66 -30.58
CA ASP A 137 33.80 -28.13 -30.55
C ASP A 137 34.27 -28.76 -31.87
N HIS A 138 33.80 -28.24 -33.02
CA HIS A 138 34.20 -28.73 -34.34
C HIS A 138 35.69 -28.48 -34.65
N LEU A 139 36.24 -27.34 -34.23
CA LEU A 139 37.68 -27.05 -34.37
C LEU A 139 38.52 -27.98 -33.49
N GLY A 140 38.00 -28.36 -32.31
CA GLY A 140 38.60 -29.34 -31.41
C GLY A 140 38.63 -30.73 -32.03
N GLU A 141 37.49 -31.19 -32.58
CA GLU A 141 37.38 -32.47 -33.29
C GLU A 141 38.32 -32.56 -34.50
N THR A 142 38.50 -31.44 -35.24
CA THR A 142 39.38 -31.38 -36.41
C THR A 142 40.85 -31.09 -36.07
N GLY A 143 41.19 -30.95 -34.78
CA GLY A 143 42.57 -30.72 -34.30
C GLY A 143 43.15 -29.34 -34.65
N ARG A 144 42.30 -28.35 -34.94
CA ARG A 144 42.68 -26.99 -35.36
C ARG A 144 42.50 -25.94 -34.25
N LEU A 145 42.20 -26.37 -33.04
CA LEU A 145 41.96 -25.48 -31.91
C LEU A 145 43.29 -24.88 -31.42
N LEU A 146 43.36 -23.56 -31.32
CA LEU A 146 44.52 -22.86 -30.76
C LEU A 146 44.52 -23.09 -29.23
N PRO A 147 45.63 -23.57 -28.63
CA PRO A 147 45.69 -23.71 -27.19
C PRO A 147 45.52 -22.33 -26.53
N SER A 148 44.58 -22.27 -25.59
CA SER A 148 44.30 -21.10 -24.73
C SER A 148 45.46 -20.80 -23.79
#